data_AF-A0A2N7X8I4-F1
#
_entry.id   AF-A0A2N7X8I4-F1
#
_cell.length_a   1.000
_cell.length_b   1.000
_cell.length_c   1.000
_cell.angle_alpha   90.00
_cell.angle_beta   90.00
_cell.angle_gamma   90.00
#
_symmetry.space_group_name_H-M   'P 1'
#
loop_
_entity.id
_entity.type
_entity.pdbx_description
1 polymer ?
#
loop_
_entity_poly.entity_id
_entity_poly.type
_entity_poly.pdbx_seq_one_letter_code
_entity_poly.pdbx_strand_id
1 'polypeptide(L)'
;MELSREVSFLHSMIQRAVEDEIPRELAWLRGYDRAFQHVEAEFDIPRSDLSALIWMIRSNQGKLSAGKRKQFYYLPPAVIDRIEELVTAAFQPGEGQPSDGGSGE
;
A
#
# COMPACT_ATOMS: atom_id res chain seq x y z
N MET A 1 11.76 16.30 -38.84
CA MET A 1 11.09 15.00 -38.64
C MET A 1 11.42 14.38 -37.28
N GLU A 2 12.67 14.47 -36.82
CA GLU A 2 13.12 14.03 -35.48
C GLU A 2 12.26 14.62 -34.35
N LEU A 3 12.19 15.96 -34.22
CA LEU A 3 11.45 16.66 -33.14
C LEU A 3 10.01 16.17 -32.90
N SER A 4 9.33 15.69 -33.94
CA SER A 4 7.96 15.16 -33.82
C SER A 4 7.91 13.80 -33.14
N ARG A 5 8.97 12.98 -33.27
CA ARG A 5 9.11 11.67 -32.63
C ARG A 5 9.48 11.82 -31.16
N GLU A 6 10.41 12.70 -30.81
CA GLU A 6 10.75 12.96 -29.40
C GLU A 6 9.56 13.54 -28.62
N VAL A 7 8.80 14.47 -29.22
CA VAL A 7 7.58 15.02 -28.60
C VAL A 7 6.50 13.94 -28.44
N SER A 8 6.29 13.10 -29.46
CA SER A 8 5.31 12.00 -29.36
C SER A 8 5.69 10.95 -28.31
N PHE A 9 6.99 10.66 -28.19
CA PHE A 9 7.51 9.75 -27.16
C PHE A 9 7.35 10.34 -25.75
N LEU A 10 7.70 11.61 -25.55
CA LEU A 10 7.50 12.25 -24.24
C LEU A 10 6.02 12.32 -23.88
N HIS A 11 5.15 12.63 -24.84
CA HIS A 11 3.70 12.62 -24.65
C HIS A 11 3.19 11.24 -24.20
N SER A 12 3.61 10.15 -24.86
CA SER A 12 3.18 8.81 -24.47
C SER A 12 3.70 8.38 -23.09
N MET A 13 4.92 8.79 -22.74
CA MET A 13 5.49 8.57 -21.41
C MET A 13 4.71 9.33 -20.32
N ILE A 14 4.38 10.60 -20.55
CA ILE A 14 3.58 11.41 -19.62
C ILE A 14 2.17 10.83 -19.49
N GLN A 15 1.55 10.49 -20.62
CA GLN A 15 0.22 9.90 -20.63
C GLN A 15 0.19 8.61 -19.79
N ARG A 16 1.14 7.69 -20.02
CA ARG A 16 1.27 6.46 -19.22
C ARG A 16 1.53 6.75 -17.74
N ALA A 17 2.40 7.70 -17.41
CA ALA A 17 2.68 8.05 -16.03
C ALA A 17 1.41 8.54 -15.31
N VAL A 18 0.63 9.43 -15.96
CA VAL A 18 -0.59 10.02 -15.41
C VAL A 18 -1.75 9.03 -15.34
N GLU A 19 -1.94 8.22 -16.38
CA GLU A 19 -3.10 7.32 -16.49
C GLU A 19 -2.90 6.02 -15.69
N ASP A 20 -1.66 5.51 -15.60
CA ASP A 20 -1.40 4.19 -15.03
C ASP A 20 -0.49 4.21 -13.81
N GLU A 21 0.67 4.86 -13.90
CA GLU A 21 1.73 4.70 -12.89
C GLU A 21 1.42 5.46 -11.60
N ILE A 22 1.04 6.73 -11.71
CA ILE A 22 0.70 7.59 -10.57
C ILE A 22 -0.55 7.07 -9.84
N PRO A 23 -1.69 6.75 -10.51
CA PRO A 23 -2.86 6.23 -9.80
C PRO A 23 -2.57 4.93 -9.05
N ARG A 24 -1.76 4.03 -9.64
CA ARG A 24 -1.33 2.78 -9.00
C ARG A 24 -0.46 3.04 -7.78
N GLU A 25 0.51 3.95 -7.89
CA GLU A 25 1.36 4.35 -6.77
C GLU A 25 0.56 4.98 -5.64
N LEU A 26 -0.36 5.91 -5.95
CA LEU A 26 -1.23 6.54 -4.97
C LEU A 26 -2.14 5.53 -4.27
N ALA A 27 -2.67 4.54 -4.99
CA ALA A 27 -3.46 3.46 -4.39
C ALA A 27 -2.61 2.63 -3.42
N TRP A 28 -1.34 2.37 -3.78
CA TRP A 28 -0.42 1.67 -2.90
C TRP A 28 -0.08 2.48 -1.64
N LEU A 29 0.23 3.78 -1.77
CA LEU A 29 0.53 4.67 -0.65
C LEU A 29 -0.67 4.78 0.31
N ARG A 30 -1.88 4.95 -0.22
CA ARG A 30 -3.10 4.97 0.63
C ARG A 30 -3.30 3.66 1.39
N GLY A 31 -3.11 2.52 0.73
CA GLY A 31 -3.21 1.23 1.40
C GLY A 31 -2.13 1.04 2.47
N TYR A 32 -0.91 1.50 2.19
CA TYR A 32 0.21 1.49 3.13
C TYR A 32 -0.09 2.33 4.37
N ASP A 33 -0.51 3.59 4.19
CA ASP A 33 -0.81 4.50 5.30
C ASP A 33 -1.93 3.95 6.20
N ARG A 34 -3.00 3.41 5.60
CA ARG A 34 -4.10 2.76 6.32
C ARG A 34 -3.63 1.54 7.11
N ALA A 35 -2.85 0.66 6.48
CA ALA A 35 -2.31 -0.52 7.14
C ALA A 35 -1.43 -0.13 8.32
N PHE A 36 -0.58 0.88 8.13
CA PHE A 36 0.29 1.40 9.16
C PHE A 36 -0.52 1.93 10.35
N GLN A 37 -1.51 2.79 10.09
CA GLN A 37 -2.36 3.36 11.14
C GLN A 37 -3.17 2.29 11.89
N HIS A 38 -3.75 1.32 11.19
CA HIS A 38 -4.54 0.27 11.83
C HIS A 38 -3.69 -0.62 12.74
N VAL A 39 -2.50 -1.01 12.30
CA VAL A 39 -1.61 -1.86 13.09
C VAL A 39 -0.99 -1.08 14.26
N GLU A 40 -0.57 0.17 14.05
CA GLU A 40 -0.05 1.03 15.11
C GLU A 40 -1.10 1.34 16.19
N ALA A 41 -2.39 1.36 15.83
CA ALA A 41 -3.47 1.54 16.79
C ALA A 41 -3.74 0.28 17.64
N GLU A 42 -3.50 -0.92 17.11
CA GLU A 42 -3.74 -2.19 17.82
C GLU A 42 -2.49 -2.72 18.55
N PHE A 43 -1.28 -2.42 18.06
CA PHE A 43 -0.05 -3.05 18.52
C PHE A 43 1.11 -2.07 18.69
N ASP A 44 1.77 -2.14 19.84
CA ASP A 44 3.01 -1.41 20.13
C ASP A 44 4.22 -2.21 19.64
N ILE A 45 4.50 -2.13 18.34
CA ILE A 45 5.66 -2.78 17.71
C ILE A 45 6.59 -1.74 17.08
N PRO A 46 7.89 -2.05 16.91
CA PRO A 46 8.82 -1.14 16.27
C PRO A 46 8.33 -0.73 14.87
N ARG A 47 8.31 0.58 14.59
CA ARG A 47 7.84 1.10 13.28
C ARG A 47 8.63 0.54 12.10
N SER A 48 9.90 0.18 12.29
CA SER A 48 10.72 -0.53 11.29
C SER A 48 10.14 -1.89 10.91
N ASP A 49 9.69 -2.63 11.91
CA ASP A 49 9.21 -4.00 11.77
C ASP A 49 7.78 -3.97 11.22
N LEU A 50 6.96 -3.01 11.66
CA LEU A 50 5.68 -2.71 11.04
C LEU A 50 5.81 -2.43 9.54
N SER A 51 6.73 -1.53 9.16
CA SER A 51 6.98 -1.18 7.76
C SER A 51 7.39 -2.41 6.95
N ALA A 52 8.30 -3.24 7.51
CA ALA A 52 8.73 -4.48 6.90
C ALA A 52 7.59 -5.50 6.74
N LEU A 53 6.74 -5.67 7.76
CA LEU A 53 5.59 -6.56 7.75
C LEU A 53 4.60 -6.16 6.66
N ILE A 54 4.21 -4.88 6.58
CA ILE A 54 3.29 -4.38 5.54
C ILE A 54 3.85 -4.71 4.14
N TRP A 55 5.12 -4.41 3.92
CA TRP A 55 5.77 -4.63 2.63
C TRP A 55 5.80 -6.12 2.26
N MET A 56 6.20 -6.98 3.20
CA MET A 56 6.30 -8.43 2.99
C MET A 56 4.94 -9.12 2.82
N ILE A 57 3.94 -8.70 3.58
CA ILE A 57 2.58 -9.24 3.49
C ILE A 57 1.99 -8.86 2.13
N ARG A 58 2.14 -7.59 1.72
CA ARG A 58 1.64 -7.12 0.43
C ARG A 58 2.36 -7.79 -0.75
N SER A 59 3.68 -7.98 -0.66
CA SER A 59 4.46 -8.67 -1.70
C SER A 59 4.04 -10.13 -1.89
N ASN A 60 3.49 -10.74 -0.83
CA ASN A 60 3.11 -12.15 -0.79
C ASN A 60 1.58 -12.36 -0.77
N GLN A 61 0.82 -11.52 -1.48
CA GLN A 61 -0.64 -11.67 -1.63
C GLN A 61 -1.41 -11.74 -0.30
N GLY A 62 -0.93 -11.05 0.74
CA GLY A 62 -1.62 -10.95 2.03
C GLY A 62 -1.16 -11.95 3.10
N LYS A 63 -0.14 -12.79 2.83
CA LYS A 63 0.38 -13.75 3.84
C LYS A 63 1.90 -13.84 3.89
N LEU A 64 2.45 -13.91 5.10
CA LEU A 64 3.87 -14.22 5.28
C LEU A 64 4.13 -15.71 5.06
N SER A 65 5.28 -16.03 4.47
CA SER A 65 5.76 -17.41 4.44
C SER A 65 6.25 -17.83 5.84
N ALA A 66 6.28 -19.13 6.10
CA ALA A 66 6.75 -19.66 7.39
C ALA A 66 8.18 -19.21 7.74
N GLY A 67 9.05 -19.04 6.75
CA GLY A 67 10.40 -18.50 6.94
C GLY A 67 10.42 -17.03 7.35
N LYS A 68 9.57 -16.20 6.73
CA LYS A 68 9.43 -14.77 7.09
C LYS A 68 8.83 -14.59 8.48
N ARG A 69 7.81 -15.39 8.84
CA ARG A 69 7.21 -15.36 10.19
C ARG A 69 8.24 -15.60 11.30
N LYS A 70 9.24 -16.45 11.08
CA LYS A 70 10.32 -16.72 12.05
C LYS A 70 11.22 -15.50 12.32
N GLN A 71 11.31 -14.54 11.40
CA GLN A 71 12.08 -13.31 11.61
C GLN A 71 11.46 -12.43 12.71
N PHE A 72 10.15 -12.57 12.92
CA PHE A 72 9.37 -11.86 13.93
C PHE A 72 9.00 -12.77 15.11
N TYR A 73 9.91 -13.67 15.52
CA TYR A 73 9.66 -14.68 16.56
C TYR A 73 9.24 -14.12 17.92
N TYR A 74 9.53 -12.84 18.17
CA TYR A 74 9.14 -12.14 19.39
C TYR A 74 7.66 -11.71 19.37
N LEU A 75 7.00 -11.73 18.20
CA LEU A 75 5.57 -11.52 18.06
C LEU A 75 4.81 -12.85 18.20
N PRO A 76 3.73 -12.90 19.01
CA PRO A 76 2.86 -14.06 19.05
C PRO A 76 2.28 -14.39 17.66
N PRO A 77 2.09 -15.67 17.31
CA PRO A 77 1.52 -16.05 16.02
C PRO A 77 0.17 -15.37 15.72
N ALA A 78 -0.69 -15.24 16.73
CA ALA A 78 -1.98 -14.56 16.60
C ALA A 78 -1.85 -13.06 16.26
N VAL A 79 -0.79 -12.40 16.73
CA VAL A 79 -0.50 -11.00 16.37
C VAL A 79 -0.11 -10.92 14.90
N ILE A 80 0.72 -11.84 14.42
CA ILE A 80 1.09 -11.89 13.00
C ILE A 80 -0.14 -12.15 12.13
N ASP A 81 -0.99 -13.11 12.51
CA ASP A 81 -2.23 -13.41 11.77
C ASP A 81 -3.15 -12.17 11.73
N ARG A 82 -3.28 -11.43 12.84
CA ARG A 82 -4.06 -10.19 12.89
C ARG A 82 -3.46 -9.09 12.01
N ILE A 83 -2.14 -8.93 11.99
CA ILE A 83 -1.46 -7.96 11.12
C ILE A 83 -1.69 -8.32 9.65
N GLU A 84 -1.65 -9.60 9.28
CA GLU A 84 -1.98 -10.06 7.91
C GLU A 84 -3.40 -9.68 7.50
N GLU A 85 -4.39 -9.82 8.40
CA GLU A 85 -5.76 -9.39 8.17
C GLU A 85 -5.87 -7.88 7.97
N LEU A 86 -5.30 -7.09 8.88
CA LEU A 86 -5.36 -5.62 8.84
C LEU A 86 -4.70 -5.07 7.58
N VAL A 87 -3.53 -5.61 7.21
CA VAL A 87 -2.84 -5.23 5.97
C VAL A 87 -3.67 -5.65 4.77
N THR A 88 -4.25 -6.84 4.74
CA THR A 88 -5.06 -7.27 3.61
C THR A 88 -6.31 -6.40 3.43
N ALA A 89 -6.98 -6.04 4.53
CA ALA A 89 -8.14 -5.17 4.53
C ALA A 89 -7.81 -3.74 4.08
N ALA A 90 -6.69 -3.17 4.54
CA ALA A 90 -6.28 -1.81 4.20
C ALA A 90 -6.05 -1.55 2.70
N PHE A 91 -5.75 -2.61 1.94
CA PHE A 91 -5.54 -2.54 0.49
C PHE A 91 -6.77 -2.96 -0.33
N GLN A 92 -7.91 -3.26 0.32
CA GLN A 92 -9.15 -3.51 -0.41
C GLN A 92 -9.73 -2.17 -0.91
N PRO A 93 -10.29 -2.15 -2.14
CA PRO A 93 -10.99 -0.98 -2.64
C PRO A 93 -12.34 -0.85 -1.92
N GLY A 94 -12.35 -0.17 -0.79
CA GLY A 94 -13.54 0.07 0.03
C GLY A 94 -13.16 0.62 1.39
N GLU A 95 -13.90 1.62 1.86
CA GLU A 95 -13.78 2.28 3.17
C GLU A 95 -12.62 3.28 3.30
N GLY A 96 -12.97 4.56 3.48
CA GLY A 96 -12.02 5.64 3.78
C GLY A 96 -11.87 6.73 2.70
N GLN A 97 -12.91 6.99 1.91
CA GLN A 97 -13.08 8.30 1.31
C GLN A 97 -14.11 9.04 2.17
N PRO A 98 -13.77 10.10 2.92
CA PRO A 98 -14.77 11.11 3.21
C PRO A 98 -15.20 11.65 1.84
N SER A 99 -16.48 11.51 1.53
CA SER A 99 -17.13 12.24 0.46
C SER A 99 -16.84 13.71 0.71
N ASP A 100 -15.89 14.29 -0.01
CA ASP A 100 -15.67 15.73 0.06
C ASP A 100 -16.89 16.37 -0.60
N GLY A 101 -17.85 16.73 0.26
CA GLY A 101 -19.09 17.38 -0.09
C GLY A 101 -18.79 18.80 -0.54
N GLY A 102 -18.38 18.94 -1.80
CA GLY A 102 -18.45 20.20 -2.54
C GLY A 102 -19.88 20.45 -3.03
N SER A 103 -20.83 20.61 -2.11
CA SER A 103 -22.04 21.39 -2.38
C SER A 103 -21.70 22.82 -2.04
N GLY A 104 -21.53 23.67 -3.04
CA GLY A 104 -21.18 25.06 -2.88
C GLY A 104 -21.30 25.80 -4.20
N GLU A 105 -22.55 26.18 -4.49
CA GLU A 105 -23.03 27.32 -5.30
C GLU A 105 -22.49 27.54 -6.72
#